data_AF-A0AAD5N444-F1
#
_entry.id   AF-A0AAD5N444-F1
#
_cell.length_a   1.000
_cell.length_b   1.000
_cell.length_c   1.000
_cell.angle_alpha   90.00
_cell.angle_beta   90.00
_cell.angle_gamma   90.00
#
_symmetry.space_group_name_H-M   'P 1'
#
loop_
_entity.id
_entity.type
_entity.pdbx_description
1 polymer ?
#
loop_
_entity_poly.entity_id
_entity_poly.type
_entity_poly.pdbx_seq_one_letter_code
_entity_poly.pdbx_strand_id
1 'polypeptide(L)'
;MYSLRALKSLLCRRVLALLALILTSAWISGLSDHLYEISFREFKWPPYEIDVLAETSRAMAGEPPRFLVLNNWNLFHSIREPECRMWNQTLQLLIIVKSASFNKKAREAIRQTWGMRESSGAVEIVFVVGKPEDADVATKRSYLMK
;
A
#
# COMPACT_ATOMS: atom_id res chain seq x y z
N MET A 1 -45.63 5.70 37.46
CA MET A 1 -45.40 4.43 36.74
C MET A 1 -44.65 4.72 35.44
N TYR A 2 -43.34 4.52 35.40
CA TYR A 2 -42.58 4.61 34.15
C TYR A 2 -43.10 3.54 33.20
N SER A 3 -43.53 3.94 32.00
CA SER A 3 -44.12 3.04 31.00
C SER A 3 -43.11 1.94 30.64
N LEU A 4 -43.52 0.68 30.73
CA LEU A 4 -42.73 -0.51 30.35
C LEU A 4 -42.08 -0.38 28.95
N ARG A 5 -42.64 0.45 28.07
CA ARG A 5 -42.07 0.78 26.76
C ARG A 5 -40.77 1.58 26.84
N ALA A 6 -40.65 2.50 27.79
CA ALA A 6 -39.45 3.32 27.99
C ALA A 6 -38.29 2.49 28.56
N LEU A 7 -38.57 1.52 29.43
CA LEU A 7 -37.56 0.60 29.94
C LEU A 7 -37.04 -0.33 28.85
N LYS A 8 -37.94 -0.88 28.02
CA LYS A 8 -37.58 -1.71 26.85
C LYS A 8 -36.74 -0.94 25.81
N SER A 9 -37.08 0.32 25.55
CA SER A 9 -36.31 1.14 24.60
C SER A 9 -34.92 1.51 25.14
N LEU A 10 -34.78 1.79 26.44
CA LEU A 10 -33.49 2.03 27.07
C LEU A 10 -32.59 0.78 27.07
N LEU A 11 -33.17 -0.39 27.36
CA LEU A 11 -32.46 -1.66 27.31
C LEU A 11 -31.98 -1.98 25.89
N CYS A 12 -32.85 -1.78 24.90
CA CYS A 12 -32.51 -1.95 23.49
C CYS A 12 -31.35 -1.03 23.06
N ARG A 13 -31.38 0.25 23.45
CA ARG A 13 -30.28 1.20 23.17
C ARG A 13 -28.95 0.77 23.80
N ARG A 14 -28.97 0.27 25.06
CA ARG A 14 -27.75 -0.22 25.73
C ARG A 14 -27.19 -1.46 25.06
N VAL A 15 -28.04 -2.40 24.66
CA VAL A 15 -27.62 -3.61 23.94
C VAL A 15 -27.00 -3.25 22.60
N LEU A 16 -27.62 -2.33 21.84
CA LEU A 16 -27.07 -1.87 20.56
C LEU A 16 -25.71 -1.17 20.74
N ALA A 17 -25.56 -0.34 21.77
CA ALA A 17 -24.30 0.32 22.08
C ALA A 17 -23.19 -0.69 22.46
N LEU A 18 -23.52 -1.72 23.24
CA LEU A 18 -22.57 -2.77 23.60
C LEU A 18 -22.17 -3.63 22.39
N LEU A 19 -23.13 -3.99 21.53
CA LEU A 19 -22.84 -4.72 20.29
C LEU A 19 -21.93 -3.90 19.37
N ALA A 20 -22.20 -2.60 19.22
CA ALA A 20 -21.35 -1.70 18.46
C ALA A 20 -19.92 -1.64 19.04
N LEU A 21 -19.77 -1.53 20.37
CA LEU A 21 -18.47 -1.53 21.03
C LEU A 21 -17.70 -2.85 20.83
N ILE A 22 -18.38 -3.99 20.89
CA ILE A 22 -17.77 -5.30 20.66
C ILE A 22 -17.32 -5.42 19.20
N LEU A 23 -18.16 -5.02 18.24
CA LEU A 23 -17.81 -5.10 16.82
C LEU A 23 -16.64 -4.17 16.48
N THR A 24 -16.61 -2.95 17.03
CA THR A 24 -15.50 -2.02 16.78
C THR A 24 -14.21 -2.48 17.43
N SER A 25 -14.25 -3.01 18.65
CA SER A 25 -13.06 -3.58 19.30
C SER A 25 -12.55 -4.84 18.59
N ALA A 26 -13.44 -5.71 18.12
CA ALA A 26 -13.07 -6.87 17.30
C ALA A 26 -12.42 -6.45 15.97
N TRP A 27 -12.94 -5.40 15.34
CA TRP A 27 -12.37 -4.83 14.11
C TRP A 27 -11.00 -4.18 14.36
N ILE A 28 -10.85 -3.37 15.41
CA ILE A 28 -9.58 -2.70 15.74
C ILE A 28 -8.50 -3.72 16.15
N SER A 29 -8.86 -4.79 16.84
CA SER A 29 -7.91 -5.82 17.27
C SER A 29 -7.45 -6.75 16.13
N GLY A 30 -8.07 -6.68 14.94
CA GLY A 30 -7.76 -7.58 13.83
C GLY A 30 -8.25 -9.01 14.07
N LEU A 31 -9.13 -9.24 15.06
CA LEU A 31 -9.66 -10.57 15.35
C LEU A 31 -10.43 -11.14 14.15
N SER A 32 -11.14 -10.27 13.42
CA SER A 32 -11.76 -10.65 12.15
C SER A 32 -10.73 -11.07 11.11
N ASP A 33 -9.64 -10.32 10.96
CA ASP A 33 -8.62 -10.60 9.94
C ASP A 33 -7.95 -11.96 10.19
N HIS A 34 -7.66 -12.27 11.46
CA HIS A 34 -7.10 -13.55 11.85
C HIS A 34 -8.03 -14.75 11.57
N LEU A 35 -9.34 -14.57 11.74
CA LEU A 35 -10.33 -15.63 11.45
C LEU A 35 -10.45 -15.95 9.95
N TYR A 36 -10.06 -15.02 9.08
CA TYR A 36 -10.08 -15.19 7.62
C TYR A 36 -8.68 -15.36 7.02
N GLU A 37 -7.64 -15.43 7.85
CA GLU A 37 -6.26 -15.60 7.40
C GLU A 37 -6.05 -17.04 6.89
N ILE A 38 -5.35 -17.15 5.75
CA ILE A 38 -4.94 -18.44 5.18
C ILE A 38 -3.48 -18.66 5.56
N SER A 39 -3.15 -19.87 6.01
CA SER A 39 -1.77 -20.25 6.31
C SER A 39 -0.87 -20.04 5.08
N PHE A 40 0.36 -19.56 5.30
CA PHE A 40 1.32 -19.40 4.19
C PHE A 40 1.57 -20.69 3.39
N ARG A 41 1.41 -21.86 4.03
CA ARG A 41 1.55 -23.17 3.36
C ARG A 41 0.42 -23.47 2.37
N GLU A 42 -0.75 -22.85 2.57
CA GLU A 42 -1.95 -23.04 1.76
C GLU A 42 -2.19 -21.85 0.82
N PHE A 43 -1.51 -20.73 1.07
CA PHE A 43 -1.64 -19.51 0.29
C PHE A 43 -1.14 -19.70 -1.14
N LYS A 44 -1.97 -19.27 -2.09
CA LYS A 44 -1.63 -19.17 -3.51
C LYS A 44 -1.81 -17.75 -3.98
N TRP A 45 -0.89 -17.26 -4.82
CA TRP A 45 -0.91 -15.88 -5.29
C TRP A 45 -2.00 -15.67 -6.35
N PRO A 46 -3.08 -14.92 -6.06
CA PRO A 46 -4.12 -14.63 -7.04
C PRO A 46 -3.66 -13.57 -8.06
N PRO A 47 -4.17 -13.58 -9.30
CA PRO A 47 -5.13 -14.52 -9.89
C PRO A 47 -4.48 -15.80 -10.48
N TYR A 48 -3.18 -16.00 -10.27
CA TYR A 48 -2.39 -16.99 -11.01
C TYR A 48 -2.30 -18.35 -10.30
N GLU A 49 -2.87 -18.47 -9.10
CA GLU A 49 -2.87 -19.69 -8.28
C GLU A 49 -1.45 -20.26 -8.03
N ILE A 50 -0.44 -19.37 -8.00
CA ILE A 50 0.97 -19.75 -7.83
C ILE A 50 1.23 -20.12 -6.37
N ASP A 51 1.76 -21.32 -6.14
CA ASP A 51 2.28 -21.72 -4.82
C ASP A 51 3.56 -20.93 -4.51
N VAL A 52 3.40 -19.93 -3.64
CA VAL A 52 4.48 -19.00 -3.27
C VAL A 52 5.57 -19.72 -2.47
N LEU A 53 5.20 -20.67 -1.61
CA LEU A 53 6.15 -21.40 -0.79
C LEU A 53 7.06 -22.27 -1.66
N ALA A 54 6.48 -22.96 -2.65
CA ALA A 54 7.24 -23.77 -3.60
C ALA A 54 8.19 -22.92 -4.46
N GLU A 55 7.71 -21.80 -5.01
CA GLU A 55 8.56 -20.91 -5.82
C GLU A 55 9.63 -20.20 -4.98
N THR A 56 9.35 -19.86 -3.72
CA THR A 56 10.35 -19.28 -2.80
C THR A 56 11.45 -20.31 -2.50
N SER A 57 11.07 -21.55 -2.20
CA SER A 57 12.02 -22.63 -1.91
C SER A 57 12.91 -22.93 -3.13
N ARG A 58 12.31 -22.93 -4.33
CA ARG A 58 12.99 -23.05 -5.62
C ARG A 58 13.99 -21.92 -5.85
N ALA A 59 13.59 -20.67 -5.62
CA ALA A 59 14.47 -19.52 -5.74
C ALA A 59 15.65 -19.59 -4.75
N MET A 60 15.42 -20.02 -3.51
CA MET A 60 16.49 -20.21 -2.52
C MET A 60 17.46 -21.33 -2.90
N ALA A 61 16.99 -22.34 -3.64
CA ALA A 61 17.84 -23.40 -4.21
C ALA A 61 18.60 -22.97 -5.48
N GLY A 62 18.41 -21.73 -5.95
CA GLY A 62 19.01 -21.23 -7.20
C GLY A 62 18.40 -21.83 -8.47
N GLU A 63 17.25 -22.49 -8.37
CA GLU A 63 16.53 -23.04 -9.51
C GLU A 63 15.78 -21.93 -10.26
N PRO A 64 15.63 -22.02 -11.60
CA PRO A 64 14.90 -21.02 -12.37
C PRO A 64 13.39 -21.03 -12.03
N PRO A 65 12.71 -19.86 -12.08
CA PRO A 65 11.29 -19.76 -11.78
C PRO A 65 10.46 -20.55 -12.80
N ARG A 66 9.37 -21.17 -12.35
CA ARG A 66 8.46 -21.90 -13.26
C ARG A 66 7.50 -21.00 -14.01
N PHE A 67 7.21 -19.84 -13.44
CA PHE A 67 6.26 -18.87 -13.98
C PHE A 67 6.98 -17.63 -14.50
N LEU A 68 6.32 -16.90 -15.39
CA LEU A 68 6.83 -15.62 -15.88
C LEU A 68 6.99 -14.64 -14.72
N VAL A 69 8.17 -14.02 -14.64
CA VAL A 69 8.45 -13.00 -13.63
C VAL A 69 7.62 -11.77 -13.94
N LEU A 70 6.56 -11.54 -13.15
CA LEU A 70 5.66 -10.38 -13.27
C LEU A 70 6.43 -9.05 -13.12
N ASN A 71 7.29 -8.98 -12.12
CA ASN A 71 8.12 -7.80 -11.84
C ASN A 71 9.58 -8.12 -12.17
N ASN A 72 9.91 -8.20 -13.47
CA ASN A 72 11.29 -8.41 -13.88
C ASN A 72 12.09 -7.11 -13.67
N TRP A 73 12.80 -7.03 -12.55
CA TRP A 73 13.64 -5.88 -12.18
C TRP A 73 14.67 -5.52 -13.24
N ASN A 74 15.12 -6.47 -14.06
CA ASN A 74 16.07 -6.22 -15.15
C ASN A 74 15.46 -5.40 -16.30
N LEU A 75 14.13 -5.34 -16.40
CA LEU A 75 13.43 -4.51 -17.39
C LEU A 75 13.20 -3.08 -16.90
N PHE A 76 13.36 -2.83 -15.60
CA PHE A 76 13.18 -1.51 -15.04
C PHE A 76 14.53 -0.80 -14.94
N HIS A 77 14.72 0.20 -15.79
CA HIS A 77 15.86 1.10 -15.67
C HIS A 77 15.45 2.34 -14.89
N SER A 78 16.21 2.66 -13.85
CA SER A 78 16.06 3.94 -13.16
C SER A 78 16.44 5.06 -14.12
N ILE A 79 15.51 5.98 -14.37
CA ILE A 79 15.77 7.18 -15.19
C ILE A 79 16.76 8.08 -14.46
N ARG A 80 16.63 8.17 -13.13
CA ARG A 80 17.49 8.96 -12.26
C ARG A 80 17.33 8.48 -10.83
N GLU A 81 18.43 8.07 -10.23
CA GLU A 81 18.48 7.78 -8.79
C GLU A 81 18.85 9.05 -8.02
N PRO A 82 18.26 9.29 -6.85
CA PRO A 82 18.68 10.38 -5.99
C PRO A 82 20.09 10.10 -5.44
N GLU A 83 20.94 11.12 -5.44
CA GLU A 83 22.23 11.04 -4.75
C GLU A 83 21.98 11.00 -3.23
N CYS A 84 22.18 9.84 -2.62
CA CYS A 84 22.14 9.71 -1.16
C CYS A 84 23.44 10.28 -0.58
N ARG A 85 23.50 11.60 -0.37
CA ARG A 85 24.62 12.23 0.34
C ARG A 85 24.43 12.02 1.83
N MET A 86 25.18 11.06 2.38
CA MET A 86 25.30 10.84 3.82
C MET A 86 26.01 12.04 4.47
N TRP A 87 25.28 13.12 4.75
CA TRP A 87 25.81 14.20 5.58
C TRP A 87 26.00 13.64 6.98
N ASN A 88 27.25 13.50 7.42
CA ASN A 88 27.64 13.09 8.77
C ASN A 88 27.06 11.75 9.26
N GLN A 89 26.77 10.80 8.36
CA GLN A 89 26.25 9.47 8.72
C GLN A 89 24.88 9.44 9.42
N THR A 90 24.09 10.53 9.38
CA THR A 90 22.81 10.62 10.12
C THR A 90 21.60 10.92 9.26
N LEU A 91 21.44 10.26 8.11
CA LEU A 91 20.08 10.15 7.54
C LEU A 91 19.25 9.32 8.51
N GLN A 92 18.32 9.95 9.23
CA GLN A 92 17.49 9.27 10.23
C GLN A 92 16.19 8.75 9.61
N LEU A 93 15.73 9.36 8.50
CA LEU A 93 14.46 9.01 7.87
C LEU A 93 14.50 9.19 6.35
N LEU A 94 14.18 8.12 5.61
CA LEU A 94 13.91 8.16 4.18
C LEU A 94 12.42 7.95 3.93
N ILE A 95 11.75 8.91 3.29
CA ILE A 95 10.35 8.81 2.90
C ILE A 95 10.27 8.56 1.40
N ILE A 96 9.72 7.40 1.01
CA ILE A 96 9.53 7.03 -0.39
C ILE A 96 8.06 7.22 -0.77
N VAL A 97 7.80 8.14 -1.70
CA VAL A 97 6.45 8.45 -2.19
C VAL A 97 6.24 7.83 -3.57
N LYS A 98 5.40 6.80 -3.67
CA LYS A 98 4.94 6.27 -4.96
C LYS A 98 3.99 7.28 -5.62
N SER A 99 4.25 7.66 -6.86
CA SER A 99 3.43 8.65 -7.56
C SER A 99 3.37 8.37 -9.07
N ALA A 100 2.18 8.44 -9.66
CA ALA A 100 2.05 8.34 -11.12
C ALA A 100 2.67 9.55 -11.83
N SER A 101 3.16 9.38 -13.07
CA SER A 101 3.83 10.43 -13.84
C SER A 101 3.03 11.74 -13.92
N PHE A 102 1.72 11.61 -14.15
CA PHE A 102 0.77 12.72 -14.27
C PHE A 102 0.44 13.44 -12.96
N ASN A 103 0.74 12.87 -11.79
CA ASN A 103 0.44 13.47 -10.47
C ASN A 103 1.43 14.57 -10.06
N LYS A 104 1.82 15.44 -11.00
CA LYS A 104 2.78 16.53 -10.76
C LYS A 104 2.30 17.49 -9.67
N LYS A 105 1.03 17.90 -9.71
CA LYS A 105 0.45 18.83 -8.73
C LYS A 105 0.46 18.26 -7.31
N ALA A 106 0.16 16.97 -7.15
CA ALA A 106 0.20 16.32 -5.85
C ALA A 106 1.63 16.25 -5.27
N ARG A 107 2.62 15.89 -6.11
CA ARG A 107 4.03 15.94 -5.70
C ARG A 107 4.47 17.35 -5.29
N GLU A 108 3.99 18.36 -6.01
CA GLU A 108 4.30 19.75 -5.69
C GLU A 108 3.69 20.21 -4.37
N ALA A 109 2.42 19.86 -4.11
CA ALA A 109 1.79 20.12 -2.83
C ALA A 109 2.56 19.47 -1.67
N ILE A 110 3.06 18.24 -1.85
CA ILE A 110 3.91 17.57 -0.86
C ILE A 110 5.18 18.38 -0.60
N ARG A 111 5.92 18.78 -1.64
CA ARG A 111 7.14 19.59 -1.48
C ARG A 111 6.90 20.92 -0.76
N GLN A 112 5.73 21.50 -0.93
CA GLN A 112 5.32 22.78 -0.33
C GLN A 112 4.72 22.64 1.08
N THR A 113 4.49 21.41 1.54
CA THR A 113 3.84 21.15 2.84
C THR A 113 4.75 20.28 3.71
N TRP A 114 4.33 19.07 4.07
CA TRP A 114 5.08 18.16 4.94
C TRP A 114 6.35 17.62 4.30
N GLY A 115 6.47 17.72 2.97
CA GLY A 115 7.65 17.29 2.22
C GLY A 115 8.70 18.38 2.03
N MET A 116 8.54 19.52 2.71
CA MET A 116 9.51 20.60 2.70
C MET A 116 10.80 20.14 3.41
N ARG A 117 11.93 20.26 2.74
CA ARG A 117 13.24 19.93 3.30
C ARG A 117 13.60 20.99 4.34
N GLU A 118 13.32 20.74 5.61
CA GLU A 118 13.89 21.57 6.67
C GLU A 118 15.42 21.44 6.68
N SER A 119 16.08 22.51 7.12
CA SER A 119 17.53 22.71 7.09
C SER A 119 18.34 21.68 7.89
N SER A 120 17.69 20.79 8.66
CA SER A 120 18.33 19.83 9.55
C SER A 120 18.90 18.58 8.87
N GLY A 121 18.63 18.35 7.57
CA GLY A 121 19.29 17.29 6.78
C GLY A 121 19.01 15.84 7.23
N ALA A 122 18.15 15.64 8.23
CA ALA A 122 17.88 14.33 8.82
C ALA A 122 16.80 13.51 8.08
N VAL A 123 16.00 14.16 7.23
CA VAL A 123 14.89 13.55 6.47
C VAL A 123 15.11 13.77 4.97
N GLU A 124 15.09 12.70 4.19
CA GLU A 124 15.13 12.74 2.72
C GLU A 124 13.82 12.20 2.14
N ILE A 125 13.30 12.85 1.10
CA ILE A 125 12.02 12.49 0.48
C ILE A 125 12.22 12.26 -1.00
N VAL A 126 11.93 11.05 -1.46
CA VAL A 126 12.13 10.62 -2.84
C VAL A 126 10.79 10.24 -3.45
N PHE A 127 10.53 10.72 -4.66
CA PHE A 127 9.35 10.34 -5.43
C PHE A 127 9.72 9.25 -6.44
N VAL A 128 9.09 8.08 -6.33
CA VAL A 128 9.22 7.01 -7.31
C VAL A 128 8.13 7.18 -8.35
N VAL A 129 8.54 7.49 -9.58
CA VAL A 129 7.66 7.85 -10.69
C VAL A 129 8.02 7.04 -11.93
N GLY A 130 7.04 6.42 -12.56
CA GLY A 130 7.23 5.72 -13.85
C GLY A 130 7.33 6.69 -15.03
N LYS A 131 7.87 6.22 -16.16
CA LYS A 131 7.73 6.93 -17.44
C LYS A 131 6.26 6.81 -17.90
N PRO A 132 5.61 7.87 -18.39
CA PRO A 132 4.42 7.67 -19.20
C PRO A 132 4.79 6.77 -20.40
N GLU A 133 3.94 5.81 -20.77
CA GLU A 133 4.04 5.15 -22.08
C GLU A 133 4.22 6.23 -23.14
N ASP A 134 5.10 5.99 -24.12
CA ASP A 134 5.48 6.99 -25.13
C ASP A 134 4.25 7.78 -25.59
N ALA A 135 4.39 9.11 -25.63
CA ALA A 135 3.30 10.06 -25.85
C ALA A 135 2.46 9.78 -27.12
N ASP A 136 2.94 8.90 -28.00
CA ASP A 136 2.26 8.42 -29.19
C ASP A 136 1.12 7.41 -28.91
N VAL A 137 1.18 6.63 -27.82
CA VAL A 137 0.15 5.61 -27.51
C VAL A 137 -0.99 6.20 -26.66
N ALA A 138 -0.67 7.11 -25.73
CA ALA A 138 -1.66 7.77 -24.89
C ALA A 138 -2.63 8.65 -25.70
N THR A 139 -2.13 9.30 -26.74
CA THR A 139 -2.94 10.12 -27.66
C THR A 139 -3.97 9.25 -28.40
N LYS A 140 -3.59 8.04 -28.82
CA LYS A 140 -4.47 7.14 -29.58
C LYS A 140 -5.64 6.59 -28.75
N ARG A 141 -5.45 6.38 -27.44
CA ARG A 141 -6.52 5.92 -26.53
C ARG A 141 -7.56 6.99 -26.23
N SER A 142 -7.18 8.27 -26.17
CA SER A 142 -8.15 9.36 -25.94
C SER A 142 -9.09 9.63 -27.12
N TYR A 143 -8.73 9.23 -28.34
CA TYR A 143 -9.58 9.38 -29.52
C TYR A 143 -10.53 8.21 -29.77
N LEU A 144 -10.35 7.07 -29.08
CA LEU A 144 -11.21 5.88 -29.21
C LEU A 144 -12.32 5.80 -28.15
N MET A 145 -12.39 6.77 -27.23
CA MET A 145 -13.44 6.89 -26.21
C MET A 145 -14.31 8.15 -26.40
N LYS A 146 -14.40 8.66 -27.63
CA LYS A 146 -15.40 9.65 -28.05
C LYS A 146 -16.33 9.05 -29.09
#